data_AF-A0A1F9WXP3-F1
#
_entry.id   AF-A0A1F9WXP3-F1
#
_cell.length_a   1.000
_cell.length_b   1.000
_cell.length_c   1.000
_cell.angle_alpha   90.00
_cell.angle_beta   90.00
_cell.angle_gamma   90.00
#
_symmetry.space_group_name_H-M   'P 1'
#
loop_
_entity.id
_entity.type
_entity.pdbx_description
1 polymer ?
#
loop_
_entity_poly.entity_id
_entity_poly.type
_entity_poly.pdbx_seq_one_letter_code
_entity_poly.pdbx_strand_id
1 'polypeptide(L)'
;MPKLAAIVTNLKEAQTAKSQGADILEVRLDLFSSNQLKEAPQLFQKIKKQIKLPIILTIRKKNEGGSFSGNELIRNNLFERFIPLSDYVDFELSSVKTLKNSFNIAYKFNKKVILSYHNFKKTPKNSQLLKLLKDSLHYDPFLTKLAVFASNDADFLRLLNFCKMHSKSSNTAIIPMGHLSRFGRAICPILGSYLAYGYINTPVVANQLSLKQLKSVLG
;
A
#
# COMPACT_ATOMS: atom_id res chain seq x y z
N MET A 1 16.02 5.11 -4.17
CA MET A 1 15.81 3.70 -3.80
C MET A 1 14.35 3.48 -3.43
N PRO A 2 13.73 2.37 -3.81
CA PRO A 2 12.37 2.03 -3.40
C PRO A 2 12.28 1.87 -1.88
N LYS A 3 11.10 2.11 -1.31
CA LYS A 3 10.84 1.86 0.12
C LYS A 3 10.29 0.44 0.29
N LEU A 4 10.99 -0.35 1.10
CA LEU A 4 10.55 -1.69 1.49
C LEU A 4 9.41 -1.60 2.49
N ALA A 5 8.22 -2.02 2.06
CA ALA A 5 7.02 -2.00 2.84
C ALA A 5 6.66 -3.39 3.35
N ALA A 6 6.21 -3.46 4.60
CA ALA A 6 5.71 -4.69 5.20
C ALA A 6 4.38 -4.45 5.91
N ILE A 7 3.42 -5.36 5.73
CA ILE A 7 2.12 -5.29 6.40
C ILE A 7 2.28 -5.87 7.80
N VAL A 8 1.77 -5.17 8.81
CA VAL A 8 1.82 -5.59 10.22
C VAL A 8 0.49 -5.38 10.93
N THR A 9 0.19 -6.26 11.86
CA THR A 9 -1.03 -6.25 12.67
C THR A 9 -0.75 -6.19 14.17
N ASN A 10 0.50 -6.41 14.58
CA ASN A 10 0.94 -6.39 15.97
C ASN A 10 2.40 -5.94 16.10
N LEU A 11 2.84 -5.71 17.33
CA LEU A 11 4.18 -5.18 17.59
C LEU A 11 5.29 -6.17 17.25
N LYS A 12 5.07 -7.47 17.46
CA LYS A 12 6.04 -8.52 17.15
C LYS A 12 6.33 -8.55 15.65
N GLU A 13 5.29 -8.46 14.82
CA GLU A 13 5.44 -8.32 13.37
C GLU A 13 6.20 -7.05 12.99
N ALA A 14 5.94 -5.92 13.64
CA ALA A 14 6.68 -4.68 13.39
C ALA A 14 8.18 -4.79 13.74
N GLN A 15 8.52 -5.50 14.82
CA GLN A 15 9.91 -5.80 15.19
C GLN A 15 10.58 -6.68 14.14
N THR A 16 9.90 -7.75 13.71
CA THR A 16 10.41 -8.66 12.67
C THR A 16 10.54 -7.94 11.32
N ALA A 17 9.58 -7.11 10.94
CA ALA A 17 9.65 -6.29 9.73
C ALA A 17 10.90 -5.41 9.73
N LYS A 18 11.14 -4.70 10.83
CA LYS A 18 12.33 -3.85 10.98
C LYS A 18 13.62 -4.66 10.92
N SER A 19 13.72 -5.79 11.60
CA SER A 19 14.93 -6.63 11.58
C SER A 19 15.19 -7.25 10.21
N GLN A 20 14.14 -7.50 9.42
CA GLN A 20 14.23 -7.93 8.02
C GLN A 20 14.47 -6.77 7.03
N GLY A 21 14.50 -5.53 7.52
CA GLY A 21 14.90 -4.36 6.75
C GLY A 21 13.77 -3.52 6.15
N ALA A 22 12.56 -3.56 6.73
CA ALA A 22 11.49 -2.63 6.35
C ALA A 22 11.92 -1.17 6.49
N ASP A 23 11.57 -0.35 5.50
CA ASP A 23 11.65 1.10 5.57
C ASP A 23 10.35 1.73 6.06
N ILE A 24 9.23 1.05 5.85
CA ILE A 24 7.89 1.55 6.14
C ILE A 24 6.96 0.39 6.51
N LEU A 25 6.07 0.64 7.46
CA LEU A 25 5.11 -0.35 7.93
C LEU A 25 3.70 0.03 7.49
N GLU A 26 2.98 -0.90 6.88
CA GLU A 26 1.56 -0.72 6.58
C GLU A 26 0.71 -1.39 7.66
N VAL A 27 -0.05 -0.59 8.40
CA VAL A 27 -1.02 -1.09 9.38
C VAL A 27 -2.38 -1.16 8.72
N ARG A 28 -2.79 -2.40 8.40
CA ARG A 28 -4.08 -2.72 7.78
C ARG A 28 -5.16 -2.90 8.84
N LEU A 29 -5.81 -1.81 9.24
CA LEU A 29 -6.86 -1.84 10.26
C LEU A 29 -8.09 -2.65 9.84
N ASP A 30 -8.32 -2.82 8.54
CA ASP A 30 -9.40 -3.68 8.06
C ASP A 30 -9.22 -5.16 8.42
N LEU A 31 -8.00 -5.59 8.76
CA LEU A 31 -7.69 -6.96 9.21
C LEU A 31 -7.86 -7.14 10.73
N PHE A 32 -8.18 -6.08 11.47
CA PHE A 32 -8.23 -6.12 12.93
C PHE A 32 -9.61 -6.58 13.39
N SER A 33 -9.64 -7.47 14.38
CA SER A 33 -10.85 -7.74 15.17
C SER A 33 -11.26 -6.51 15.99
N SER A 34 -12.50 -6.51 16.50
CA SER A 34 -13.00 -5.43 17.36
C SER A 34 -12.13 -5.17 18.59
N ASN A 35 -11.54 -6.21 19.18
CA ASN A 35 -10.64 -6.06 20.33
C ASN A 35 -9.31 -5.43 19.91
N GLN A 36 -8.73 -5.88 18.79
CA GLN A 36 -7.51 -5.28 18.25
C GLN A 36 -7.71 -3.81 17.85
N LEU A 37 -8.88 -3.42 17.34
CA LEU A 37 -9.20 -2.01 17.03
C LEU A 37 -9.25 -1.11 18.27
N LYS A 38 -9.60 -1.66 19.44
CA LYS A 38 -9.55 -0.92 20.71
C LYS A 38 -8.10 -0.64 21.12
N GLU A 39 -7.22 -1.61 20.93
CA GLU A 39 -5.80 -1.55 21.29
C GLU A 39 -4.91 -0.88 20.23
N ALA A 40 -5.40 -0.73 19.00
CA ALA A 40 -4.64 -0.20 17.87
C ALA A 40 -3.94 1.15 18.15
N PRO A 41 -4.51 2.14 18.88
CA PRO A 41 -3.77 3.37 19.17
C PRO A 41 -2.45 3.12 19.92
N GLN A 42 -2.44 2.15 20.84
CA GLN A 42 -1.23 1.76 21.55
C GLN A 42 -0.21 1.10 20.62
N LEU A 43 -0.67 0.30 19.64
CA LEU A 43 0.21 -0.26 18.62
C LEU A 43 0.91 0.85 17.83
N PHE A 44 0.18 1.85 17.32
CA PHE A 44 0.76 2.97 16.57
C PHE A 44 1.79 3.73 17.42
N GLN A 45 1.47 4.00 18.69
CA GLN A 45 2.39 4.66 19.62
C GLN A 45 3.65 3.83 19.88
N LYS A 46 3.51 2.51 20.09
CA LYS A 46 4.65 1.59 20.29
C LYS A 46 5.52 1.52 19.03
N ILE A 47 4.92 1.45 17.83
CA ILE A 47 5.66 1.51 16.57
C ILE A 47 6.46 2.82 16.47
N LYS A 48 5.84 3.97 16.71
CA LYS A 48 6.54 5.27 16.65
C LYS A 48 7.67 5.38 17.68
N LYS A 49 7.46 4.94 18.92
CA LYS A 49 8.45 5.07 20.01
C LYS A 49 9.59 4.05 19.92
N GLN A 50 9.27 2.78 19.65
CA GLN A 50 10.22 1.66 19.76
C GLN A 50 10.79 1.26 18.40
N ILE A 51 9.93 1.16 17.38
CA ILE A 51 10.33 0.70 16.04
C ILE A 51 10.89 1.86 15.23
N LYS A 52 10.35 3.08 15.40
CA LYS A 52 10.80 4.32 14.74
C LYS A 52 10.79 4.23 13.21
N LEU A 53 9.84 3.47 12.65
CA LEU A 53 9.56 3.42 11.23
C LEU A 53 8.25 4.18 10.92
N PRO A 54 8.14 4.83 9.76
CA PRO A 54 6.92 5.47 9.33
C PRO A 54 5.78 4.46 9.17
N ILE A 55 4.55 4.93 9.40
CA ILE A 55 3.33 4.12 9.32
C ILE A 55 2.43 4.57 8.16
N ILE A 56 2.06 3.63 7.30
CA ILE A 56 0.92 3.74 6.36
C ILE A 56 -0.32 3.23 7.08
N LEU A 57 -1.30 4.12 7.27
CA LEU A 57 -2.65 3.76 7.70
C LEU A 57 -3.45 3.31 6.48
N THR A 58 -3.98 2.08 6.51
CA THR A 58 -4.84 1.56 5.44
C THR A 58 -6.08 0.89 6.01
N ILE A 59 -7.26 1.21 5.46
CA ILE A 59 -8.54 0.54 5.73
C ILE A 59 -9.16 0.11 4.40
N ARG A 60 -8.73 -1.06 3.91
CA ARG A 60 -9.06 -1.53 2.55
C ARG A 60 -10.46 -2.12 2.45
N LYS A 61 -11.24 -1.71 1.45
CA LYS A 61 -12.55 -2.31 1.14
C LYS A 61 -12.45 -3.75 0.63
N LYS A 62 -13.49 -4.54 0.86
CA LYS A 62 -13.65 -5.88 0.25
C LYS A 62 -13.54 -5.91 -1.27
N ASN A 63 -14.13 -4.95 -1.97
CA ASN A 63 -14.09 -4.91 -3.45
C ASN A 63 -12.68 -4.59 -4.02
N GLU A 64 -11.77 -4.09 -3.20
CA GLU A 64 -10.35 -3.88 -3.51
C GLU A 64 -9.44 -4.81 -2.68
N GLY A 65 -9.95 -5.99 -2.28
CA GLY A 65 -9.17 -7.07 -1.68
C GLY A 65 -8.81 -6.89 -0.20
N GLY A 66 -9.56 -6.06 0.52
CA GLY A 66 -9.47 -5.94 1.98
C GLY A 66 -10.58 -6.68 2.70
N SER A 67 -10.65 -6.46 4.02
CA SER A 67 -11.64 -7.11 4.88
C SER A 67 -12.73 -6.16 5.40
N PHE A 68 -12.64 -4.85 5.10
CA PHE A 68 -13.62 -3.88 5.58
C PHE A 68 -14.97 -4.06 4.88
N SER A 69 -16.00 -4.32 5.68
CA SER A 69 -17.41 -4.43 5.24
C SER A 69 -18.39 -3.49 5.93
N GLY A 70 -17.89 -2.52 6.71
CA GLY A 70 -18.73 -1.46 7.25
C GLY A 70 -19.16 -0.45 6.17
N ASN A 71 -19.95 0.54 6.56
CA ASN A 71 -20.26 1.68 5.70
C ASN A 71 -19.15 2.75 5.74
N GLU A 72 -19.23 3.73 4.85
CA GLU A 72 -18.25 4.83 4.75
C GLU A 72 -18.22 5.74 5.98
N LEU A 73 -19.33 5.85 6.72
CA LEU A 73 -19.37 6.64 7.95
C LEU A 73 -18.47 6.01 9.03
N ILE A 74 -18.61 4.71 9.26
CA ILE A 74 -17.74 3.95 10.19
C ILE A 74 -16.29 4.05 9.73
N ARG A 75 -16.05 3.94 8.42
CA ARG A 75 -14.70 4.03 7.86
C ARG A 75 -14.07 5.40 8.04
N ASN A 76 -14.82 6.47 7.82
CA ASN A 76 -14.39 7.85 8.10
C ASN A 76 -13.99 8.00 9.56
N ASN A 77 -14.83 7.57 10.51
CA ASN A 77 -14.53 7.68 11.93
C ASN A 77 -13.23 6.94 12.31
N LEU A 78 -12.96 5.78 11.70
CA LEU A 78 -11.69 5.08 11.88
C LEU A 78 -10.53 5.90 11.30
N PHE A 79 -10.64 6.39 10.06
CA PHE A 79 -9.59 7.25 9.49
C PHE A 79 -9.31 8.46 10.38
N GLU A 80 -10.33 9.23 10.75
CA GLU A 80 -10.18 10.43 11.61
C GLU A 80 -9.46 10.11 12.93
N ARG A 81 -9.76 8.98 13.55
CA ARG A 81 -9.11 8.52 14.78
C ARG A 81 -7.62 8.19 14.61
N PHE A 82 -7.22 7.63 13.47
CA PHE A 82 -5.87 7.08 13.27
C PHE A 82 -4.95 7.94 12.40
N ILE A 83 -5.48 8.87 11.60
CA ILE A 83 -4.70 9.82 10.79
C ILE A 83 -3.68 10.59 11.62
N PRO A 84 -4.00 11.14 12.80
CA PRO A 84 -3.01 11.85 13.62
C PRO A 84 -1.82 10.96 14.03
N LEU A 85 -2.07 9.66 14.17
CA LEU A 85 -1.08 8.66 14.61
C LEU A 85 -0.23 8.10 13.47
N SER A 86 -0.64 8.26 12.21
CA SER A 86 0.10 7.76 11.05
C SER A 86 1.04 8.81 10.44
N ASP A 87 1.83 8.42 9.44
CA ASP A 87 2.69 9.31 8.66
C ASP A 87 2.22 9.36 7.19
N TYR A 88 1.69 8.24 6.71
CA TYR A 88 1.02 8.09 5.43
C TYR A 88 -0.42 7.62 5.65
N VAL A 89 -1.30 7.94 4.71
CA VAL A 89 -2.70 7.50 4.71
C VAL A 89 -3.05 6.99 3.32
N ASP A 90 -3.49 5.74 3.23
CA ASP A 90 -3.94 5.14 1.98
C ASP A 90 -5.46 5.25 1.85
N PHE A 91 -5.90 5.94 0.80
CA PHE A 91 -7.29 5.99 0.36
C PHE A 91 -7.40 5.30 -1.00
N GLU A 92 -8.43 4.47 -1.21
CA GLU A 92 -8.77 4.09 -2.58
C GLU A 92 -9.15 5.35 -3.37
N LEU A 93 -8.65 5.48 -4.60
CA LEU A 93 -9.01 6.57 -5.51
C LEU A 93 -10.54 6.67 -5.69
N SER A 94 -11.22 5.52 -5.73
CA SER A 94 -12.68 5.41 -5.81
C SER A 94 -13.41 5.98 -4.59
N SER A 95 -12.71 6.16 -3.46
CA SER A 95 -13.28 6.55 -2.17
C SER A 95 -13.00 8.00 -1.78
N VAL A 96 -12.20 8.74 -2.53
CA VAL A 96 -11.82 10.13 -2.19
C VAL A 96 -13.04 11.01 -1.94
N LYS A 97 -14.07 10.90 -2.79
CA LYS A 97 -15.31 11.67 -2.66
C LYS A 97 -16.14 11.26 -1.44
N THR A 98 -16.24 9.96 -1.14
CA THR A 98 -17.05 9.46 -0.01
C THR A 98 -16.33 9.63 1.33
N LEU A 99 -15.00 9.69 1.32
CA LEU A 99 -14.15 9.94 2.49
C LEU A 99 -13.65 11.39 2.56
N LYS A 100 -14.39 12.34 1.97
CA LYS A 100 -13.94 13.75 1.84
C LYS A 100 -13.45 14.35 3.16
N ASN A 101 -14.11 14.06 4.27
CA ASN A 101 -13.72 14.55 5.60
C ASN A 101 -12.33 14.02 5.99
N SER A 102 -12.17 12.69 6.00
CA SER A 102 -10.89 12.04 6.30
C SER A 102 -9.77 12.46 5.34
N PHE A 103 -10.10 12.60 4.05
CA PHE A 103 -9.17 13.06 3.03
C PHE A 103 -8.65 14.47 3.36
N ASN A 104 -9.55 15.42 3.63
CA ASN A 104 -9.17 16.78 4.03
C ASN A 104 -8.40 16.82 5.36
N ILE A 105 -8.77 15.98 6.32
CA ILE A 105 -8.07 15.87 7.60
C ILE A 105 -6.63 15.36 7.39
N ALA A 106 -6.40 14.42 6.47
CA ALA A 106 -5.05 13.96 6.16
C ALA A 106 -4.14 15.11 5.68
N TYR A 107 -4.62 15.97 4.78
CA TYR A 107 -3.88 17.16 4.35
C TYR A 107 -3.72 18.19 5.46
N LYS A 108 -4.78 18.47 6.24
CA LYS A 108 -4.72 19.40 7.39
C LYS A 108 -3.67 18.99 8.41
N PHE A 109 -3.49 17.68 8.62
CA PHE A 109 -2.47 17.12 9.52
C PHE A 109 -1.11 16.88 8.82
N ASN A 110 -0.90 17.42 7.61
CA ASN A 110 0.33 17.29 6.82
C ASN A 110 0.78 15.83 6.61
N LYS A 111 -0.18 14.92 6.40
CA LYS A 111 0.10 13.51 6.15
C LYS A 111 0.38 13.27 4.67
N LYS A 112 1.22 12.26 4.40
CA LYS A 112 1.53 11.84 3.03
C LYS A 112 0.41 10.94 2.50
N VAL A 113 -0.42 11.50 1.64
CA VAL A 113 -1.57 10.78 1.06
C VAL A 113 -1.11 9.83 -0.05
N ILE A 114 -1.54 8.57 0.05
CA ILE A 114 -1.41 7.55 -0.98
C ILE A 114 -2.79 7.34 -1.60
N LEU A 115 -2.92 7.57 -2.91
CA LEU A 115 -4.12 7.23 -3.65
C LEU A 115 -3.92 5.91 -4.37
N SER A 116 -4.74 4.92 -4.01
CA SER A 116 -4.54 3.55 -4.42
C SER A 116 -5.67 3.01 -5.29
N TYR A 117 -5.34 2.06 -6.14
CA TYR A 117 -6.28 1.31 -6.95
C TYR A 117 -5.84 -0.15 -7.02
N HIS A 118 -6.79 -1.07 -6.78
CA HIS A 118 -6.53 -2.49 -6.82
C HIS A 118 -7.45 -3.19 -7.81
N ASN A 119 -6.88 -4.05 -8.66
CA ASN A 119 -7.65 -4.93 -9.52
C ASN A 119 -7.14 -6.37 -9.41
N PHE A 120 -7.89 -7.19 -8.67
CA PHE A 120 -7.54 -8.60 -8.42
C PHE A 120 -7.90 -9.54 -9.57
N LYS A 121 -8.52 -9.04 -10.65
CA LYS A 121 -8.99 -9.87 -11.76
C LYS A 121 -8.15 -9.71 -13.03
N LYS A 122 -7.62 -8.51 -13.29
CA LYS A 122 -6.90 -8.21 -14.53
C LYS A 122 -5.99 -6.99 -14.41
N THR A 123 -5.13 -6.84 -15.41
CA THR A 123 -4.38 -5.62 -15.69
C THR A 123 -5.17 -4.78 -16.70
N PRO A 124 -5.75 -3.63 -16.32
CA PRO A 124 -6.45 -2.73 -17.25
C PRO A 124 -5.57 -2.35 -18.45
N LYS A 125 -6.18 -1.94 -19.57
CA LYS A 125 -5.44 -1.46 -20.75
C LYS A 125 -4.61 -0.22 -20.38
N ASN A 126 -3.52 0.05 -21.09
CA ASN A 126 -2.63 1.18 -20.78
C ASN A 126 -3.37 2.53 -20.76
N SER A 127 -4.34 2.75 -21.64
CA SER A 127 -5.18 3.95 -21.61
C SER A 127 -5.99 4.10 -20.32
N GLN A 128 -6.48 3.01 -19.76
CA GLN A 128 -7.20 2.99 -18.48
C GLN A 128 -6.25 3.20 -17.30
N LEU A 129 -5.06 2.59 -17.33
CA LEU A 129 -4.01 2.83 -16.32
C LEU A 129 -3.55 4.29 -16.33
N LEU A 130 -3.36 4.88 -17.53
CA LEU A 130 -3.05 6.30 -17.69
C LEU A 130 -4.16 7.18 -17.15
N LYS A 131 -5.43 6.83 -17.41
CA LYS A 131 -6.56 7.56 -16.85
C LYS A 131 -6.56 7.51 -15.33
N LEU A 132 -6.38 6.33 -14.72
CA LEU A 132 -6.28 6.19 -13.26
C LEU A 132 -5.13 7.02 -12.67
N LEU A 133 -3.97 7.04 -13.34
CA LEU A 133 -2.84 7.86 -12.93
C LEU A 133 -3.19 9.36 -13.00
N LYS A 134 -3.77 9.83 -14.10
CA LYS A 134 -4.17 11.24 -14.26
C LYS A 134 -5.25 11.65 -13.25
N ASP A 135 -6.27 10.81 -13.07
CA ASP A 135 -7.34 11.03 -12.09
C ASP A 135 -6.77 11.10 -10.67
N SER A 136 -5.77 10.28 -10.35
CA SER A 136 -5.06 10.32 -9.06
C SER A 136 -4.25 11.62 -8.90
N LEU A 137 -3.45 11.99 -9.90
CA LEU A 137 -2.61 13.20 -9.87
C LEU A 137 -3.43 14.50 -9.77
N HIS A 138 -4.69 14.50 -10.20
CA HIS A 138 -5.60 15.64 -10.02
C HIS A 138 -5.81 16.01 -8.53
N TYR A 139 -5.62 15.06 -7.63
CA TYR A 139 -5.73 15.26 -6.18
C TYR A 139 -4.40 15.56 -5.50
N ASP A 140 -3.30 15.70 -6.26
CA ASP A 140 -1.94 15.94 -5.75
C ASP A 140 -1.54 15.04 -4.56
N PRO A 141 -1.59 13.70 -4.71
CA PRO A 141 -1.18 12.80 -3.65
C PRO A 141 0.34 12.75 -3.56
N PHE A 142 0.85 12.39 -2.38
CA PHE A 142 2.27 12.06 -2.22
C PHE A 142 2.67 10.87 -3.11
N LEU A 143 1.77 9.90 -3.27
CA LEU A 143 2.01 8.68 -4.04
C LEU A 143 0.74 8.18 -4.73
N THR A 144 0.84 7.81 -6.01
CA THR A 144 -0.18 6.97 -6.67
C THR A 144 0.22 5.50 -6.57
N LYS A 145 -0.69 4.60 -6.15
CA LYS A 145 -0.41 3.16 -5.99
C LYS A 145 -1.35 2.32 -6.86
N LEU A 146 -0.81 1.62 -7.85
CA LEU A 146 -1.57 0.74 -8.74
C LEU A 146 -1.17 -0.72 -8.49
N ALA A 147 -2.09 -1.52 -7.94
CA ALA A 147 -1.89 -2.96 -7.74
C ALA A 147 -2.83 -3.74 -8.66
N VAL A 148 -2.31 -4.47 -9.64
CA VAL A 148 -3.14 -5.12 -10.67
C VAL A 148 -2.69 -6.54 -10.98
N PHE A 149 -3.64 -7.40 -11.29
CA PHE A 149 -3.41 -8.83 -11.53
C PHE A 149 -2.96 -9.08 -12.98
N ALA A 150 -1.73 -9.54 -13.17
CA ALA A 150 -1.24 -9.94 -14.48
C ALA A 150 -1.69 -11.38 -14.75
N SER A 151 -2.64 -11.55 -15.67
CA SER A 151 -3.25 -12.86 -15.94
C SER A 151 -2.40 -13.74 -16.86
N ASN A 152 -1.48 -13.16 -17.62
CA ASN A 152 -0.56 -13.84 -18.53
C ASN A 152 0.73 -13.02 -18.72
N ASP A 153 1.69 -13.59 -19.45
CA ASP A 153 3.00 -12.99 -19.70
C ASP A 153 2.90 -11.65 -20.46
N ALA A 154 1.99 -11.54 -21.42
CA ALA A 154 1.79 -10.30 -22.18
C ALA A 154 1.30 -9.15 -21.29
N ASP A 155 0.36 -9.42 -20.39
CA ASP A 155 -0.09 -8.46 -19.38
C ASP A 155 1.04 -8.07 -18.42
N PHE A 156 1.87 -9.03 -18.02
CA PHE A 156 3.00 -8.78 -17.13
C PHE A 156 4.05 -7.88 -17.79
N LEU A 157 4.50 -8.22 -19.00
CA LEU A 157 5.48 -7.42 -19.75
C LEU A 157 4.94 -6.01 -20.04
N ARG A 158 3.66 -5.89 -20.39
CA ARG A 158 3.01 -4.60 -20.60
C ARG A 158 2.99 -3.76 -19.32
N LEU A 159 2.70 -4.37 -18.18
CA LEU A 159 2.72 -3.70 -16.88
C LEU A 159 4.13 -3.26 -16.47
N LEU A 160 5.16 -4.08 -16.74
CA LEU A 160 6.56 -3.70 -16.51
C LEU A 160 6.96 -2.50 -17.38
N ASN A 161 6.58 -2.49 -18.65
CA ASN A 161 6.83 -1.35 -19.53
C ASN A 161 6.11 -0.10 -19.01
N PHE A 162 4.85 -0.21 -18.60
CA PHE A 162 4.10 0.88 -18.00
C PHE A 162 4.79 1.41 -16.72
N CYS A 163 5.32 0.53 -15.86
CA CYS A 163 6.10 0.89 -14.68
C CYS A 163 7.36 1.69 -15.04
N LYS A 164 8.15 1.18 -15.99
CA LYS A 164 9.35 1.88 -16.48
C LYS A 164 9.04 3.30 -16.99
N MET A 165 7.93 3.47 -17.69
CA MET A 165 7.55 4.74 -18.30
C MET A 165 7.01 5.77 -17.30
N HIS A 166 6.31 5.34 -16.24
CA HIS A 166 5.51 6.26 -15.42
C HIS A 166 5.91 6.34 -13.93
N SER A 167 6.64 5.37 -13.40
CA SER A 167 6.90 5.33 -11.96
C SER A 167 7.81 6.44 -11.44
N LYS A 168 8.88 6.77 -12.18
CA LYS A 168 9.85 7.80 -11.77
C LYS A 168 9.31 9.23 -11.89
N SER A 169 8.54 9.52 -12.94
CA SER A 169 8.06 10.87 -13.24
C SER A 169 6.89 11.32 -12.38
N SER A 170 6.17 10.38 -11.76
CA SER A 170 4.84 10.66 -11.18
C SER A 170 4.67 10.05 -9.78
N ASN A 171 5.77 9.81 -9.05
CA ASN A 171 5.78 9.17 -7.73
C ASN A 171 4.74 8.04 -7.66
N THR A 172 4.94 7.00 -8.47
CA THR A 172 3.96 5.92 -8.60
C THR A 172 4.55 4.59 -8.15
N ALA A 173 3.82 3.90 -7.28
CA ALA A 173 4.08 2.51 -6.92
C ALA A 173 3.23 1.59 -7.79
N ILE A 174 3.88 0.71 -8.56
CA ILE A 174 3.22 -0.32 -9.36
C ILE A 174 3.53 -1.67 -8.77
N ILE A 175 2.47 -2.41 -8.44
CA ILE A 175 2.56 -3.68 -7.73
C ILE A 175 1.86 -4.76 -8.57
N PRO A 176 2.63 -5.55 -9.33
CA PRO A 176 2.08 -6.71 -10.02
C PRO A 176 1.51 -7.72 -9.02
N MET A 177 0.34 -8.27 -9.33
CA MET A 177 -0.30 -9.38 -8.63
C MET A 177 -0.46 -10.59 -9.56
N GLY A 178 -0.76 -11.76 -9.01
CA GLY A 178 -0.86 -13.01 -9.76
C GLY A 178 0.44 -13.82 -9.76
N HIS A 179 0.50 -14.86 -10.58
CA HIS A 179 1.56 -15.87 -10.56
C HIS A 179 2.95 -15.29 -10.90
N LEU A 180 3.03 -14.27 -11.74
CA LEU A 180 4.28 -13.57 -12.10
C LEU A 180 4.68 -12.47 -11.10
N SER A 181 3.85 -12.21 -10.08
CA SER A 181 4.14 -11.14 -9.11
C SER A 181 5.41 -11.37 -8.31
N ARG A 182 5.88 -12.62 -8.16
CA ARG A 182 7.17 -12.92 -7.53
C ARG A 182 8.33 -12.17 -8.18
N PHE A 183 8.34 -12.08 -9.51
CA PHE A 183 9.34 -11.35 -10.26
C PHE A 183 9.00 -9.85 -10.30
N GLY A 184 7.74 -9.54 -10.56
CA GLY A 184 7.26 -8.15 -10.67
C GLY A 184 7.52 -7.31 -9.43
N ARG A 185 7.42 -7.90 -8.24
CA ARG A 185 7.67 -7.22 -6.96
C ARG A 185 9.13 -6.86 -6.72
N ALA A 186 10.08 -7.47 -7.45
CA ALA A 186 11.48 -7.06 -7.47
C ALA A 186 11.80 -6.16 -8.66
N ILE A 187 11.27 -6.49 -9.85
CA ILE A 187 11.56 -5.74 -11.09
C ILE A 187 10.94 -4.34 -11.08
N CYS A 188 9.68 -4.19 -10.68
CA CYS A 188 9.03 -2.86 -10.67
C CYS A 188 9.78 -1.84 -9.80
N PRO A 189 10.25 -2.17 -8.58
CA PRO A 189 11.11 -1.28 -7.80
C PRO A 189 12.40 -0.86 -8.53
N ILE A 190 13.08 -1.78 -9.22
CA ILE A 190 14.26 -1.47 -10.05
C ILE A 190 13.89 -0.49 -11.18
N LEU A 191 12.70 -0.66 -11.78
CA LEU A 191 12.17 0.22 -12.82
C LEU A 191 11.66 1.58 -12.28
N GLY A 192 11.66 1.78 -10.96
CA GLY A 192 11.34 3.06 -10.33
C GLY A 192 10.06 3.08 -9.50
N SER A 193 9.38 1.94 -9.33
CA SER A 193 8.22 1.85 -8.41
C SER A 193 8.62 2.25 -7.00
N TYR A 194 7.89 3.18 -6.39
CA TYR A 194 8.26 3.76 -5.10
C TYR A 194 8.19 2.76 -3.94
N LEU A 195 7.19 1.87 -3.92
CA LEU A 195 7.01 0.85 -2.89
C LEU A 195 7.34 -0.54 -3.42
N ALA A 196 7.96 -1.35 -2.56
CA ALA A 196 8.20 -2.76 -2.78
C ALA A 196 7.70 -3.56 -1.58
N TYR A 197 6.75 -4.48 -1.80
CA TYR A 197 6.12 -5.24 -0.72
C TYR A 197 6.65 -6.67 -0.64
N GLY A 198 7.31 -6.98 0.47
CA GLY A 198 7.73 -8.33 0.85
C GLY A 198 6.89 -8.88 2.01
N TYR A 199 6.80 -10.21 2.14
CA TYR A 199 6.16 -10.83 3.30
C TYR A 199 7.17 -11.00 4.44
N ILE A 200 6.67 -11.01 5.69
CA ILE A 200 7.50 -11.21 6.89
C ILE A 200 7.46 -12.66 7.36
N ASN A 201 6.24 -13.22 7.47
CA ASN A 201 5.98 -14.56 8.00
C ASN A 201 5.57 -15.51 6.87
N THR A 202 4.41 -15.25 6.26
CA THR A 202 3.80 -16.13 5.27
C THR A 202 3.64 -15.42 3.92
N PRO A 203 4.05 -16.04 2.80
CA PRO A 203 3.84 -15.46 1.48
C PRO A 203 2.34 -15.42 1.13
N VAL A 204 1.93 -14.40 0.37
CA VAL A 204 0.57 -14.29 -0.17
C VAL A 204 0.38 -15.16 -1.42
N VAL A 205 1.46 -15.36 -2.17
CA VAL A 205 1.50 -16.24 -3.35
C VAL A 205 2.73 -17.12 -3.32
N ALA A 206 2.64 -18.31 -3.93
CA ALA A 206 3.77 -19.22 -4.03
C ALA A 206 5.01 -18.52 -4.61
N ASN A 207 6.16 -18.72 -3.96
CA ASN A 207 7.45 -18.12 -4.33
C ASN A 207 7.48 -16.58 -4.33
N GLN A 208 6.56 -15.91 -3.64
CA GLN A 208 6.76 -14.48 -3.32
C GLN A 208 8.10 -14.32 -2.59
N LEU A 209 8.81 -13.21 -2.81
CA LEU A 209 10.01 -12.92 -2.02
C LEU A 209 9.63 -12.40 -0.63
N SER A 210 10.31 -12.92 0.40
CA SER A 210 10.28 -12.34 1.74
C SER A 210 10.88 -10.93 1.72
N LEU A 211 10.57 -10.14 2.75
CA LEU A 211 11.14 -8.80 2.88
C LEU A 211 12.67 -8.81 2.92
N LYS A 212 13.26 -9.78 3.63
CA LYS A 212 14.71 -9.98 3.70
C LYS A 212 15.33 -10.31 2.33
N GLN A 213 14.70 -11.19 1.56
CA GLN A 213 15.15 -11.52 0.20
C GLN A 213 15.01 -10.32 -0.73
N LEU A 214 13.89 -9.59 -0.64
CA LEU A 214 13.64 -8.42 -1.46
C LEU A 214 14.68 -7.33 -1.20
N LYS A 215 15.06 -7.12 0.07
CA LYS A 215 16.17 -6.24 0.44
C LYS A 215 17.49 -6.67 -0.21
N SER A 216 17.84 -7.95 -0.10
CA SER A 216 19.07 -8.48 -0.70
C SER A 216 19.13 -8.29 -2.22
N VAL A 217 18.00 -8.34 -2.92
CA VAL A 217 17.92 -8.15 -4.38
C VAL A 217 17.99 -6.67 -4.77
N LEU A 218 17.46 -5.77 -3.94
CA LEU A 218 17.36 -4.34 -4.27
C LEU A 218 18.54 -3.49 -3.79
N GLY A 219 19.41 -4.05 -2.94
CA GLY A 219 20.54 -3.35 -2.30
C GLY A 219 20.12 -2.56 -1.07
#